data_AF-A0A7J6TRY9-F1
#
_entry.id   AF-A0A7J6TRY9-F1
#
_cell.length_a   1.000
_cell.length_b   1.000
_cell.length_c   1.000
_cell.angle_alpha   90.00
_cell.angle_beta   90.00
_cell.angle_gamma   90.00
#
_symmetry.space_group_name_H-M   'P 1'
#
loop_
_entity.id
_entity.type
_entity.pdbx_description
1 polymer ?
#
loop_
_entity_poly.entity_id
_entity_poly.type
_entity_poly.pdbx_seq_one_letter_code
_entity_poly.pdbx_strand_id
1 'polypeptide(L)'
;RNFFAAKRARREARFEKALKRYGRVEGIPPEELKEFGRKGFPDRHRVEVWEYRLEVEAVRSRHEGDFYETLLRKDLPAKIGKVIEVDLRRTFPHHPAFQEDIVVERLRNILWAFAAFHPDVGYCQGMNFIAATMMMVVFDGAVTEEDPNGEKEELSFWFLSQFITSDRGLHNSGYYQPGMVALLTDMYAFDCLSGRKASNAHRHLEECGIQDMSWICVEWFQTAYSTVFSFDTVLRIWDPIM
;
A
#
# COMPACT_ATOMS: atom_id res chain seq x y z
N ARG A 1 -9.08 29.23 1.00
CA ARG A 1 -10.35 28.46 0.88
C ARG A 1 -9.99 27.06 0.37
N ASN A 2 -10.20 26.02 1.18
CA ASN A 2 -9.86 24.65 0.80
C ASN A 2 -10.88 24.14 -0.24
N PHE A 3 -10.55 24.30 -1.54
CA PHE A 3 -11.43 23.96 -2.68
C PHE A 3 -11.95 22.52 -2.62
N PHE A 4 -11.18 21.62 -1.99
CA PHE A 4 -11.52 20.21 -1.88
C PHE A 4 -12.39 19.86 -0.68
N ALA A 5 -12.54 20.74 0.31
CA ALA A 5 -13.32 20.45 1.52
C ALA A 5 -14.81 20.17 1.22
N ALA A 6 -15.43 20.99 0.36
CA ALA A 6 -16.82 20.77 -0.06
C ALA A 6 -16.99 19.45 -0.83
N LYS A 7 -15.98 19.04 -1.60
CA LYS A 7 -15.99 17.76 -2.33
C LYS A 7 -15.76 16.57 -1.39
N ARG A 8 -14.90 16.69 -0.37
CA ARG A 8 -14.74 15.70 0.71
C ARG A 8 -16.07 15.49 1.44
N ALA A 9 -16.70 16.56 1.94
CA ALA A 9 -17.96 16.50 2.66
C ALA A 9 -19.12 15.88 1.84
N ARG A 10 -19.24 16.20 0.55
CA ARG A 10 -20.26 15.61 -0.32
C ARG A 10 -20.06 14.11 -0.54
N ARG A 11 -18.81 13.66 -0.67
CA ARG A 11 -18.47 12.23 -0.83
C ARG A 11 -18.80 11.46 0.44
N GLU A 12 -18.39 12.01 1.57
CA GLU A 12 -18.68 11.47 2.89
C GLU A 12 -20.19 11.32 3.13
N ALA A 13 -20.97 12.38 2.89
CA ALA A 13 -22.44 12.32 3.02
C ALA A 13 -23.09 11.28 2.08
N ARG A 14 -22.54 11.10 0.87
CA ARG A 14 -23.04 10.08 -0.07
C ARG A 14 -22.71 8.66 0.43
N PHE A 15 -21.51 8.45 0.94
CA PHE A 15 -21.09 7.15 1.48
C PHE A 15 -21.89 6.79 2.74
N GLU A 16 -22.11 7.74 3.65
CA GLU A 16 -23.00 7.58 4.80
C GLU A 16 -24.41 7.16 4.44
N LYS A 17 -24.96 7.77 3.38
CA LYS A 17 -26.29 7.40 2.91
C LYS A 17 -26.32 5.95 2.41
N ALA A 18 -25.25 5.48 1.79
CA ALA A 18 -25.11 4.08 1.40
C ALA A 18 -24.99 3.17 2.63
N LEU A 19 -24.13 3.49 3.59
CA LEU A 19 -24.02 2.72 4.84
C LEU A 19 -25.36 2.62 5.58
N LYS A 20 -26.10 3.73 5.70
CA LYS A 20 -27.46 3.71 6.30
C LYS A 20 -28.45 2.85 5.53
N ARG A 21 -28.29 2.74 4.21
CA ARG A 21 -29.17 1.92 3.35
C ARG A 21 -28.85 0.44 3.45
N TYR A 22 -27.56 0.08 3.52
CA TYR A 22 -27.08 -1.29 3.43
C TYR A 22 -26.64 -1.89 4.77
N GLY A 23 -26.62 -1.08 5.83
CA GLY A 23 -26.24 -1.44 7.21
C GLY A 23 -24.73 -1.42 7.46
N ARG A 24 -23.95 -1.98 6.54
CA ARG A 24 -22.50 -2.16 6.63
C ARG A 24 -21.84 -2.14 5.25
N VAL A 25 -20.51 -1.99 5.18
CA VAL A 25 -19.79 -1.93 3.89
C VAL A 25 -20.05 -3.16 3.02
N GLU A 26 -20.11 -4.35 3.61
CA GLU A 26 -20.30 -5.64 2.93
C GLU A 26 -21.71 -5.79 2.33
N GLY A 27 -22.65 -4.96 2.78
CA GLY A 27 -23.99 -4.88 2.20
C GLY A 27 -24.05 -4.01 0.93
N ILE A 28 -23.04 -3.17 0.67
CA ILE A 28 -23.00 -2.30 -0.50
C ILE A 28 -22.73 -3.14 -1.76
N PRO A 29 -23.54 -3.01 -2.83
CA PRO A 29 -23.31 -3.75 -4.06
C PRO A 29 -21.89 -3.52 -4.64
N PRO A 30 -21.21 -4.55 -5.16
CA PRO A 30 -19.82 -4.44 -5.62
C PRO A 30 -19.58 -3.31 -6.64
N GLU A 31 -20.49 -3.13 -7.60
CA GLU A 31 -20.37 -2.06 -8.60
C GLU A 31 -20.50 -0.66 -7.99
N GLU A 32 -21.37 -0.50 -6.98
CA GLU A 32 -21.52 0.77 -6.27
C GLU A 32 -20.29 1.07 -5.40
N LEU A 33 -19.75 0.06 -4.71
CA LEU A 33 -18.53 0.20 -3.92
C LEU A 33 -17.32 0.55 -4.82
N LYS A 34 -17.23 -0.06 -6.01
CA LYS A 34 -16.22 0.26 -7.03
C LYS A 34 -16.33 1.70 -7.52
N GLU A 35 -17.55 2.22 -7.70
CA GLU A 35 -17.75 3.63 -8.01
C GLU A 35 -17.29 4.56 -6.88
N PHE A 36 -17.56 4.18 -5.63
CA PHE A 36 -17.06 4.92 -4.48
C PHE A 36 -15.54 4.95 -4.46
N GLY A 37 -14.85 3.83 -4.68
CA GLY A 37 -13.39 3.75 -4.75
C GLY A 37 -12.80 4.66 -5.83
N ARG A 38 -13.34 4.63 -7.05
CA ARG A 38 -12.92 5.53 -8.15
C ARG A 38 -13.10 7.02 -7.79
N LYS A 39 -14.14 7.36 -7.01
CA LYS A 39 -14.42 8.72 -6.53
C LYS A 39 -13.70 9.06 -5.21
N GLY A 40 -13.13 8.05 -4.57
CA GLY A 40 -12.43 8.06 -3.31
C GLY A 40 -13.29 7.82 -2.11
N PHE A 41 -12.83 6.90 -1.28
CA PHE A 41 -13.45 6.62 0.00
C PHE A 41 -13.22 7.80 0.97
N PRO A 42 -14.19 8.10 1.84
CA PRO A 42 -13.99 9.06 2.93
C PRO A 42 -12.90 8.58 3.89
N ASP A 43 -12.14 9.51 4.46
CA ASP A 43 -10.96 9.17 5.27
C ASP A 43 -11.30 8.25 6.45
N ARG A 44 -12.36 8.59 7.20
CA ARG A 44 -12.86 7.81 8.34
C ARG A 44 -13.31 6.37 8.04
N HIS A 45 -13.64 6.08 6.78
CA HIS A 45 -14.18 4.77 6.35
C HIS A 45 -13.16 3.97 5.57
N ARG A 46 -11.97 4.52 5.34
CA ARG A 46 -10.98 3.90 4.46
C ARG A 46 -10.50 2.57 5.00
N VAL A 47 -10.20 2.51 6.30
CA VAL A 47 -9.76 1.27 6.97
C VAL A 47 -10.82 0.19 6.83
N GLU A 48 -12.06 0.46 7.24
CA GLU A 48 -13.18 -0.51 7.15
C GLU A 48 -13.38 -1.03 5.72
N VAL A 49 -13.34 -0.13 4.73
CA VAL A 49 -13.54 -0.51 3.32
C VAL A 49 -12.39 -1.33 2.77
N TRP A 50 -11.14 -0.93 3.06
CA TRP A 50 -9.96 -1.66 2.62
C TRP A 50 -9.90 -3.03 3.29
N GLU A 51 -10.22 -3.12 4.57
CA GLU A 51 -10.24 -4.37 5.33
C GLU A 51 -11.23 -5.37 4.71
N TYR A 52 -12.43 -4.90 4.35
CA TYR A 52 -13.41 -5.70 3.64
C TYR A 52 -12.93 -6.14 2.26
N ARG A 53 -12.45 -5.20 1.43
CA ARG A 53 -12.10 -5.51 0.02
C ARG A 53 -10.88 -6.42 -0.10
N LEU A 54 -9.92 -6.30 0.81
CA LEU A 54 -8.75 -7.17 0.90
C LEU A 54 -9.01 -8.46 1.68
N GLU A 55 -10.22 -8.65 2.23
CA GLU A 55 -10.59 -9.83 3.02
C GLU A 55 -9.65 -10.07 4.22
N VAL A 56 -9.15 -8.99 4.83
CA VAL A 56 -8.18 -9.02 5.94
C VAL A 56 -8.72 -9.82 7.13
N GLU A 57 -9.95 -9.54 7.54
CA GLU A 57 -10.57 -10.22 8.69
C GLU A 57 -10.71 -11.74 8.46
N ALA A 58 -10.96 -12.17 7.22
CA ALA A 58 -11.07 -13.59 6.88
C ALA A 58 -9.75 -14.37 7.03
N VAL A 59 -8.60 -13.68 6.91
CA VAL A 59 -7.27 -14.26 7.12
C VAL A 59 -6.82 -14.09 8.56
N ARG A 60 -7.06 -12.93 9.17
CA ARG A 60 -6.72 -12.63 10.56
C ARG A 60 -7.45 -13.55 11.54
N SER A 61 -8.74 -13.81 11.35
CA SER A 61 -9.53 -14.77 12.17
C SER A 61 -9.04 -16.22 12.10
N ARG A 62 -8.16 -16.57 11.14
CA ARG A 62 -7.52 -17.90 11.10
C ARG A 62 -6.22 -17.94 11.91
N HIS A 63 -5.75 -16.80 12.38
CA HIS A 63 -4.48 -16.57 13.02
C HIS A 63 -4.70 -15.72 14.29
N GLU A 64 -5.39 -16.31 15.26
CA GLU A 64 -5.71 -15.66 16.53
C GLU A 64 -4.60 -15.85 17.58
N GLY A 65 -4.66 -15.09 18.67
CA GLY A 65 -3.72 -15.20 19.78
C GLY A 65 -2.42 -14.45 19.51
N ASP A 66 -1.28 -15.05 19.85
CA ASP A 66 0.05 -14.43 19.76
C ASP A 66 0.75 -14.67 18.42
N PHE A 67 -0.04 -14.78 17.33
CA PHE A 67 0.48 -15.17 16.02
C PHE A 67 1.46 -14.14 15.48
N TYR A 68 1.11 -12.86 15.52
CA TYR A 68 1.95 -11.77 15.06
C TYR A 68 3.26 -11.70 15.87
N GLU A 69 3.17 -11.77 17.19
CA GLU A 69 4.32 -11.80 18.09
C GLU A 69 5.21 -13.02 17.85
N THR A 70 4.62 -14.16 17.49
CA THR A 70 5.35 -15.35 17.11
C THR A 70 6.13 -15.14 15.81
N LEU A 71 5.58 -14.41 14.84
CA LEU A 71 6.31 -14.04 13.62
C LEU A 71 7.51 -13.13 13.92
N LEU A 72 7.36 -12.17 14.86
CA LEU A 72 8.44 -11.27 15.26
C LEU A 72 9.63 -12.02 15.90
N ARG A 73 9.38 -13.17 16.53
CA ARG A 73 10.43 -14.02 17.13
C ARG A 73 11.12 -14.96 16.13
N LYS A 74 10.62 -15.08 14.89
CA LYS A 74 11.24 -15.93 13.89
C LYS A 74 12.51 -15.29 13.33
N ASP A 75 13.53 -16.11 13.14
CA ASP A 75 14.74 -15.69 12.45
C ASP A 75 14.48 -15.54 10.94
N LEU A 76 14.89 -14.39 10.40
CA LEU A 76 14.95 -14.18 8.95
C LEU A 76 16.34 -14.53 8.42
N PRO A 77 16.45 -14.93 7.14
CA PRO A 77 17.74 -14.96 6.46
C PRO A 77 18.47 -13.62 6.63
N ALA A 78 19.74 -13.64 7.04
CA ALA A 78 20.50 -12.44 7.37
C ALA A 78 20.52 -11.38 6.26
N LYS A 79 20.46 -11.82 4.99
CA LYS A 79 20.34 -10.94 3.83
C LYS A 79 19.04 -10.14 3.85
N ILE A 80 17.91 -10.78 4.14
CA ILE A 80 16.58 -10.16 4.19
C ILE A 80 16.53 -9.14 5.33
N GLY A 81 16.88 -9.55 6.55
CA GLY A 81 16.89 -8.64 7.71
C GLY A 81 17.79 -7.41 7.49
N LYS A 82 18.98 -7.60 6.90
CA LYS A 82 19.88 -6.49 6.58
C LYS A 82 19.28 -5.51 5.56
N VAL A 83 18.57 -6.00 4.54
CA VAL A 83 17.92 -5.14 3.54
C VAL A 83 16.79 -4.34 4.19
N ILE A 84 15.99 -4.96 5.06
CA ILE A 84 14.95 -4.26 5.83
C ILE A 84 15.58 -3.10 6.63
N GLU A 85 16.63 -3.34 7.41
CA GLU A 85 17.29 -2.28 8.21
C GLU A 85 17.82 -1.11 7.37
N VAL A 86 18.32 -1.39 6.17
CA VAL A 86 18.77 -0.33 5.24
C VAL A 86 17.58 0.49 4.75
N ASP A 87 16.48 -0.16 4.42
CA ASP A 87 15.28 0.49 3.89
C ASP A 87 14.55 1.33 4.92
N LEU A 88 14.52 0.91 6.18
CA LEU A 88 13.95 1.69 7.28
C LEU A 88 14.56 3.09 7.35
N ARG A 89 15.89 3.21 7.25
CA ARG A 89 16.61 4.50 7.33
C ARG A 89 16.29 5.48 6.20
N ARG A 90 15.80 4.99 5.07
CA ARG A 90 15.44 5.79 3.89
C ARG A 90 13.93 5.89 3.66
N THR A 91 13.11 5.38 4.58
CA THR A 91 11.66 5.46 4.46
C THR A 91 11.18 6.84 4.89
N PHE A 92 10.59 7.59 3.96
CA PHE A 92 10.09 8.96 4.17
C PHE A 92 11.00 9.83 5.06
N PRO A 93 12.28 10.05 4.68
CA PRO A 93 13.30 10.64 5.54
C PRO A 93 13.03 12.12 5.92
N HIS A 94 12.08 12.76 5.24
CA HIS A 94 11.67 14.13 5.51
C HIS A 94 10.34 14.22 6.28
N HIS A 95 9.69 13.09 6.55
CA HIS A 95 8.46 13.06 7.33
C HIS A 95 8.79 12.96 8.82
N PRO A 96 8.39 13.93 9.67
CA PRO A 96 8.82 13.99 11.07
C PRO A 96 8.55 12.70 11.85
N ALA A 97 7.37 12.10 11.66
CA ALA A 97 7.01 10.88 12.37
C ALA A 97 7.94 9.69 12.07
N PHE A 98 8.50 9.58 10.85
CA PHE A 98 9.40 8.47 10.49
C PHE A 98 10.83 8.66 10.99
N GLN A 99 11.08 9.72 11.77
CA GLN A 99 12.33 9.92 12.52
C GLN A 99 12.21 9.46 13.98
N GLU A 100 11.00 9.16 14.44
CA GLU A 100 10.75 8.68 15.80
C GLU A 100 11.04 7.18 15.91
N ASP A 101 11.80 6.78 16.92
CA ASP A 101 12.25 5.39 17.10
C ASP A 101 11.07 4.41 17.15
N ILE A 102 9.97 4.77 17.81
CA ILE A 102 8.78 3.93 17.91
C ILE A 102 8.11 3.67 16.55
N VAL A 103 8.14 4.65 15.64
CA VAL A 103 7.57 4.52 14.30
C VAL A 103 8.47 3.65 13.42
N VAL A 104 9.79 3.81 13.54
CA VAL A 104 10.78 2.97 12.86
C VAL A 104 10.69 1.52 13.34
N GLU A 105 10.50 1.30 14.64
CA GLU A 105 10.32 -0.02 15.24
C GLU A 105 9.03 -0.70 14.78
N ARG A 106 7.90 0.01 14.78
CA ARG A 106 6.64 -0.48 14.20
C ARG A 106 6.80 -0.93 12.76
N LEU A 107 7.43 -0.09 11.94
CA LEU A 107 7.66 -0.41 10.54
C LEU A 107 8.60 -1.61 10.38
N ARG A 108 9.64 -1.74 11.23
CA ARG A 108 10.51 -2.92 11.27
C ARG A 108 9.71 -4.18 11.53
N ASN A 109 8.88 -4.16 12.58
CA ASN A 109 8.08 -5.31 13.00
C ASN A 109 7.14 -5.77 11.88
N ILE A 110 6.43 -4.83 11.26
CA ILE A 110 5.52 -5.11 10.13
C ILE A 110 6.26 -5.81 8.98
N LEU A 111 7.41 -5.26 8.56
CA LEU A 111 8.21 -5.82 7.46
C LEU A 111 8.84 -7.17 7.82
N TRP A 112 9.27 -7.33 9.08
CA TRP A 112 9.85 -8.55 9.59
C TRP A 112 8.81 -9.68 9.62
N ALA A 113 7.65 -9.41 10.21
CA ALA A 113 6.54 -10.35 10.27
C ALA A 113 6.05 -10.74 8.88
N PHE A 114 5.97 -9.78 7.94
CA PHE A 114 5.63 -10.06 6.54
C PHE A 114 6.61 -11.06 5.91
N ALA A 115 7.92 -10.80 6.00
CA ALA A 115 8.94 -11.68 5.43
C ALA A 115 8.98 -13.06 6.10
N ALA A 116 8.66 -13.13 7.40
CA ALA A 116 8.59 -14.38 8.16
C ALA A 116 7.33 -15.20 7.84
N PHE A 117 6.23 -14.53 7.50
CA PHE A 117 4.97 -15.16 7.14
C PHE A 117 4.94 -15.65 5.69
N HIS A 118 5.56 -14.88 4.78
CA HIS A 118 5.61 -15.15 3.34
C HIS A 118 7.04 -15.41 2.85
N PRO A 119 7.69 -16.52 3.24
CA PRO A 119 9.10 -16.78 2.89
C PRO A 119 9.36 -16.89 1.38
N ASP A 120 8.35 -17.28 0.59
CA ASP A 120 8.45 -17.37 -0.88
C ASP A 120 8.56 -15.98 -1.54
N VAL A 121 7.98 -14.96 -0.91
CA VAL A 121 8.08 -13.55 -1.33
C VAL A 121 9.27 -12.88 -0.63
N GLY A 122 9.45 -13.15 0.66
CA GLY A 122 10.44 -12.53 1.52
C GLY A 122 10.20 -11.02 1.68
N TYR A 123 11.28 -10.24 1.56
CA TYR A 123 11.21 -8.79 1.50
C TYR A 123 11.68 -8.30 0.13
N CYS A 124 10.83 -7.55 -0.56
CA CYS A 124 11.18 -6.81 -1.74
C CYS A 124 11.44 -5.35 -1.38
N GLN A 125 12.55 -4.79 -1.89
CA GLN A 125 12.81 -3.36 -1.79
C GLN A 125 11.60 -2.54 -2.25
N GLY A 126 11.28 -1.47 -1.53
CA GLY A 126 10.10 -0.63 -1.82
C GLY A 126 8.86 -0.99 -0.99
N MET A 127 8.77 -2.20 -0.44
CA MET A 127 7.67 -2.60 0.45
C MET A 127 7.62 -1.73 1.73
N ASN A 128 8.76 -1.22 2.19
CA ASN A 128 8.86 -0.28 3.30
C ASN A 128 7.97 0.96 3.11
N PHE A 129 7.89 1.53 1.90
CA PHE A 129 7.05 2.69 1.63
C PHE A 129 5.56 2.33 1.58
N ILE A 130 5.24 1.12 1.10
CA ILE A 130 3.86 0.61 1.09
C ILE A 130 3.38 0.39 2.53
N ALA A 131 4.17 -0.32 3.33
CA ALA A 131 3.90 -0.59 4.75
C ALA A 131 3.76 0.72 5.55
N ALA A 132 4.68 1.67 5.36
CA ALA A 132 4.61 2.99 5.97
C ALA A 132 3.33 3.75 5.60
N THR A 133 2.88 3.65 4.35
CA THR A 133 1.63 4.27 3.89
C THR A 133 0.41 3.61 4.53
N MET A 134 0.37 2.28 4.61
CA MET A 134 -0.70 1.55 5.32
C MET A 134 -0.76 1.95 6.80
N MET A 135 0.39 2.01 7.46
CA MET A 135 0.49 2.41 8.86
C MET A 135 -0.06 3.83 9.05
N MET A 136 0.27 4.79 8.18
CA MET A 136 -0.33 6.12 8.24
C MET A 136 -1.87 6.11 8.08
N VAL A 137 -2.43 5.21 7.28
CA VAL A 137 -3.89 5.07 7.14
C VAL A 137 -4.52 4.46 8.38
N VAL A 138 -3.95 3.37 8.90
CA VAL A 138 -4.49 2.65 10.07
C VAL A 138 -4.43 3.50 11.35
N PHE A 139 -3.36 4.30 11.50
CA PHE A 139 -3.21 5.22 12.62
C PHE A 139 -3.91 6.57 12.42
N ASP A 140 -4.64 6.79 11.32
CA ASP A 140 -5.25 8.07 10.96
C ASP A 140 -4.24 9.26 11.01
N GLY A 141 -3.03 8.99 10.53
CA GLY A 141 -1.90 9.92 10.53
C GLY A 141 -1.16 10.04 11.87
N ALA A 142 -1.70 9.51 12.96
CA ALA A 142 -1.13 9.62 14.30
C ALA A 142 -0.20 8.44 14.65
N VAL A 143 0.74 8.12 13.77
CA VAL A 143 1.61 6.92 13.88
C VAL A 143 2.54 6.91 15.10
N THR A 144 2.74 8.05 15.75
CA THR A 144 3.54 8.21 16.98
C THR A 144 2.74 7.94 18.25
N GLU A 145 1.40 7.84 18.16
CA GLU A 145 0.55 7.61 19.34
C GLU A 145 0.77 6.21 19.91
N GLU A 146 0.49 6.07 21.21
CA GLU A 146 0.53 4.78 21.88
C GLU A 146 -0.41 3.78 21.19
N ASP A 147 0.05 2.54 21.11
CA ASP A 147 -0.73 1.39 20.63
C ASP A 147 -0.59 0.30 21.69
N PRO A 148 -1.34 0.40 22.81
CA PRO A 148 -1.07 -0.39 24.02
C PRO A 148 -1.10 -1.91 23.82
N ASN A 149 -1.79 -2.37 22.78
CA ASN A 149 -1.93 -3.78 22.42
C ASN A 149 -1.29 -4.12 21.07
N GLY A 150 -0.66 -3.16 20.38
CA GLY A 150 -0.10 -3.39 19.03
C GLY A 150 -1.15 -3.66 17.94
N GLU A 151 -2.44 -3.42 18.20
CA GLU A 151 -3.54 -3.79 17.31
C GLU A 151 -3.47 -3.04 15.97
N LYS A 152 -3.07 -1.77 15.99
CA LYS A 152 -2.93 -0.95 14.78
C LYS A 152 -1.67 -1.33 14.00
N GLU A 153 -0.58 -1.63 14.71
CA GLU A 153 0.63 -2.18 14.09
C GLU A 153 0.33 -3.51 13.38
N GLU A 154 -0.31 -4.45 14.07
CA GLU A 154 -0.67 -5.75 13.52
C GLU A 154 -1.65 -5.62 12.35
N LEU A 155 -2.67 -4.77 12.45
CA LEU A 155 -3.60 -4.52 11.36
C LEU A 155 -2.86 -3.98 10.12
N SER A 156 -1.86 -3.13 10.30
CA SER A 156 -1.01 -2.64 9.20
C SER A 156 -0.19 -3.77 8.55
N PHE A 157 0.27 -4.75 9.34
CA PHE A 157 0.87 -5.99 8.83
C PHE A 157 -0.12 -6.80 7.98
N TRP A 158 -1.35 -7.00 8.46
CA TRP A 158 -2.37 -7.75 7.69
C TRP A 158 -2.74 -7.04 6.39
N PHE A 159 -2.81 -5.70 6.41
CA PHE A 159 -2.97 -4.90 5.20
C PHE A 159 -1.85 -5.12 4.19
N LEU A 160 -0.59 -5.06 4.62
CA LEU A 160 0.55 -5.33 3.74
C LEU A 160 0.50 -6.77 3.20
N SER A 161 0.24 -7.74 4.07
CA SER A 161 0.08 -9.16 3.74
C SER A 161 -0.92 -9.36 2.62
N GLN A 162 -2.17 -8.94 2.82
CA GLN A 162 -3.21 -9.09 1.80
C GLN A 162 -2.96 -8.24 0.55
N PHE A 163 -2.47 -7.00 0.71
CA PHE A 163 -2.22 -6.14 -0.43
C PHE A 163 -1.17 -6.71 -1.38
N ILE A 164 -0.16 -7.41 -0.87
CA ILE A 164 0.89 -8.00 -1.71
C ILE A 164 0.51 -9.40 -2.21
N THR A 165 -0.08 -10.25 -1.37
CA THR A 165 -0.20 -11.69 -1.64
C THR A 165 -1.61 -12.20 -1.91
N SER A 166 -2.64 -11.37 -1.73
CA SER A 166 -4.02 -11.76 -2.02
C SER A 166 -4.41 -11.47 -3.47
N ASP A 167 -5.22 -12.35 -4.06
CA ASP A 167 -5.86 -12.12 -5.37
C ASP A 167 -6.82 -10.91 -5.36
N ARG A 168 -7.11 -10.34 -4.19
CA ARG A 168 -7.83 -9.05 -4.07
C ARG A 168 -6.90 -7.84 -4.13
N GLY A 169 -5.61 -8.03 -3.88
CA GLY A 169 -4.59 -6.98 -3.92
C GLY A 169 -3.76 -7.01 -5.21
N LEU A 170 -2.47 -6.74 -5.06
CA LEU A 170 -1.48 -6.73 -6.14
C LEU A 170 -0.97 -8.13 -6.51
N HIS A 171 -1.37 -9.21 -5.84
CA HIS A 171 -0.89 -10.55 -6.20
C HIS A 171 -1.19 -10.90 -7.66
N ASN A 172 -2.38 -10.52 -8.15
CA ASN A 172 -2.77 -10.71 -9.54
C ASN A 172 -1.86 -9.98 -10.53
N SER A 173 -1.15 -8.94 -10.11
CA SER A 173 -0.18 -8.28 -10.97
C SER A 173 1.13 -9.05 -11.05
N GLY A 174 1.40 -10.01 -10.15
CA GLY A 174 2.62 -10.81 -10.15
C GLY A 174 3.90 -10.01 -9.90
N TYR A 175 3.80 -8.77 -9.41
CA TYR A 175 4.95 -7.85 -9.31
C TYR A 175 6.03 -8.31 -8.34
N TYR A 176 5.65 -8.97 -7.24
CA TYR A 176 6.55 -9.40 -6.19
C TYR A 176 6.96 -10.88 -6.29
N GLN A 177 6.66 -11.51 -7.42
CA GLN A 177 7.09 -12.88 -7.72
C GLN A 177 8.57 -12.91 -8.14
N PRO A 178 9.27 -14.07 -8.03
CA PRO A 178 10.67 -14.19 -8.42
C PRO A 178 10.95 -13.66 -9.83
N GLY A 179 11.96 -12.79 -9.95
CA GLY A 179 12.34 -12.16 -11.21
C GLY A 179 11.43 -11.01 -11.67
N MET A 180 10.37 -10.68 -10.93
CA MET A 180 9.47 -9.55 -11.18
C MET A 180 8.97 -9.48 -12.64
N VAL A 181 8.74 -10.63 -13.27
CA VAL A 181 8.48 -10.73 -14.72
C VAL A 181 7.28 -9.88 -15.12
N ALA A 182 6.22 -9.89 -14.32
CA ALA A 182 5.01 -9.14 -14.62
C ALA A 182 5.20 -7.63 -14.44
N LEU A 183 5.98 -7.19 -13.45
CA LEU A 183 6.37 -5.78 -13.29
C LEU A 183 7.14 -5.28 -14.53
N LEU A 184 8.14 -6.05 -14.98
CA LEU A 184 8.91 -5.73 -16.18
C LEU A 184 8.03 -5.71 -17.44
N THR A 185 7.05 -6.60 -17.51
CA THR A 185 6.09 -6.67 -18.62
C THR A 185 5.22 -5.41 -18.67
N ASP A 186 4.68 -4.96 -17.55
CA ASP A 186 3.85 -3.75 -17.50
C ASP A 186 4.67 -2.47 -17.73
N MET A 187 5.93 -2.44 -17.29
CA MET A 187 6.85 -1.34 -17.62
C MET A 187 7.14 -1.27 -19.12
N TYR A 188 7.35 -2.41 -19.79
CA TYR A 188 7.51 -2.46 -21.24
C TYR A 188 6.23 -2.04 -21.97
N ALA A 189 5.06 -2.48 -21.48
CA ALA A 189 3.78 -2.03 -22.03
C ALA A 189 3.61 -0.51 -21.89
N PHE A 190 4.03 0.07 -20.76
CA PHE A 190 4.02 1.51 -20.53
C PHE A 190 4.96 2.27 -21.47
N ASP A 191 6.17 1.74 -21.74
CA ASP A 191 7.08 2.29 -22.74
C ASP A 191 6.43 2.33 -24.14
N CYS A 192 5.86 1.19 -24.57
CA CYS A 192 5.14 1.09 -25.85
C CYS A 192 3.97 2.08 -25.94
N LEU A 193 3.20 2.24 -24.87
CA LEU A 193 2.08 3.19 -24.81
C LEU A 193 2.57 4.64 -24.85
N SER A 194 3.67 4.94 -24.19
CA SER A 194 4.30 6.27 -24.18
C SER A 194 4.75 6.68 -25.58
N GLY A 195 5.40 5.78 -26.33
CA GLY A 195 5.76 6.02 -27.72
C GLY A 195 4.56 6.29 -28.64
N ARG A 196 3.38 5.70 -28.35
CA ARG A 196 2.15 5.89 -29.13
C ARG A 196 1.35 7.12 -28.73
N LYS A 197 1.28 7.43 -27.44
CA LYS A 197 0.37 8.46 -26.89
C LYS A 197 1.07 9.78 -26.60
N ALA A 198 2.38 9.76 -26.35
CA ALA A 198 3.21 10.91 -26.04
C ALA A 198 4.50 10.88 -26.88
N SER A 199 4.38 10.59 -28.17
CA SER A 199 5.50 10.32 -29.09
C SER A 199 6.61 11.38 -29.08
N ASN A 200 6.24 12.66 -28.92
CA ASN A 200 7.22 13.75 -28.88
C ASN A 200 8.07 13.70 -27.60
N ALA A 201 7.45 13.41 -26.45
CA ALA A 201 8.16 13.29 -25.19
C ALA A 201 9.00 12.01 -25.16
N HIS A 202 8.44 10.89 -25.64
CA HIS A 202 9.14 9.61 -25.70
C HIS A 202 10.39 9.70 -26.60
N ARG A 203 10.28 10.27 -27.81
CA ARG A 203 11.45 10.51 -28.68
C ARG A 203 12.49 11.42 -28.02
N HIS A 204 12.05 12.46 -27.32
CA HIS A 204 12.99 13.35 -26.62
C HIS A 204 13.78 12.61 -25.53
N LEU A 205 13.14 11.69 -24.80
CA LEU A 205 13.84 10.83 -23.84
C LEU A 205 14.88 9.94 -24.53
N GLU A 206 14.54 9.33 -25.67
CA GLU A 206 15.50 8.55 -26.48
C GLU A 206 16.69 9.39 -26.96
N GLU A 207 16.45 10.62 -27.43
CA GLU A 207 17.50 11.57 -27.85
C GLU A 207 18.41 11.98 -26.68
N CYS A 208 17.89 11.99 -25.45
CA CYS A 208 18.66 12.19 -24.22
C CYS A 208 19.39 10.92 -23.73
N GLY A 209 19.28 9.80 -24.44
CA GLY A 209 19.93 8.53 -24.09
C GLY A 209 19.15 7.65 -23.10
N ILE A 210 17.90 8.00 -22.79
CA ILE A 210 17.01 7.16 -21.99
C ILE A 210 16.35 6.15 -22.95
N GLN A 211 16.86 4.93 -22.93
CA GLN A 211 16.53 3.91 -23.95
C GLN A 211 15.11 3.36 -23.82
N ASP A 212 14.57 3.33 -22.60
CA ASP A 212 13.21 2.87 -22.33
C ASP A 212 12.70 3.42 -21.00
N MET A 213 11.37 3.40 -20.80
CA MET A 213 10.75 3.97 -19.60
C MET A 213 11.17 3.30 -18.28
N SER A 214 11.80 2.11 -18.27
CA SER A 214 12.17 1.42 -17.02
C SER A 214 13.13 2.23 -16.14
N TRP A 215 13.96 3.08 -16.76
CA TRP A 215 14.91 3.97 -16.09
C TRP A 215 14.22 5.03 -15.21
N ILE A 216 12.92 5.25 -15.43
CA ILE A 216 12.14 6.29 -14.76
C ILE A 216 11.05 5.64 -13.89
N CYS A 217 10.34 4.64 -14.41
CA CYS A 217 9.09 4.19 -13.83
C CYS A 217 9.20 2.99 -12.89
N VAL A 218 10.37 2.36 -12.74
CA VAL A 218 10.53 1.16 -11.89
C VAL A 218 10.00 1.40 -10.47
N GLU A 219 10.39 2.51 -9.85
CA GLU A 219 9.94 2.87 -8.50
C GLU A 219 8.44 3.18 -8.45
N TRP A 220 7.85 3.67 -9.55
CA TRP A 220 6.43 4.02 -9.61
C TRP A 220 5.58 2.76 -9.44
N PHE A 221 5.90 1.71 -10.19
CA PHE A 221 5.16 0.47 -10.12
C PHE A 221 5.52 -0.36 -8.88
N GLN A 222 6.82 -0.46 -8.56
CA GLN A 222 7.30 -1.28 -7.43
C GLN A 222 6.83 -0.79 -6.06
N THR A 223 6.60 0.52 -5.92
CA THR A 223 6.09 1.12 -4.66
C THR A 223 4.61 1.49 -4.73
N ALA A 224 3.90 1.04 -5.77
CA ALA A 224 2.52 1.45 -6.02
C ALA A 224 2.31 2.98 -5.92
N TYR A 225 3.27 3.73 -6.47
CA TYR A 225 3.35 5.18 -6.52
C TYR A 225 3.55 5.91 -5.18
N SER A 226 3.79 5.18 -4.08
CA SER A 226 3.90 5.77 -2.74
C SER A 226 5.11 6.69 -2.57
N THR A 227 6.14 6.56 -3.41
CA THR A 227 7.33 7.43 -3.40
C THR A 227 7.23 8.65 -4.32
N VAL A 228 6.25 8.66 -5.22
CA VAL A 228 6.16 9.63 -6.33
C VAL A 228 5.17 10.75 -6.01
N PHE A 229 4.03 10.40 -5.42
CA PHE A 229 2.96 11.33 -5.14
C PHE A 229 2.80 11.62 -3.64
N SER A 230 2.11 12.73 -3.33
CA SER A 230 1.73 13.03 -1.95
C SER A 230 0.82 11.95 -1.37
N PHE A 231 0.85 11.79 -0.04
CA PHE A 231 0.02 10.82 0.68
C PHE A 231 -1.46 10.87 0.24
N ASP A 232 -2.08 12.07 0.27
CA ASP A 232 -3.45 12.29 -0.21
C ASP A 232 -3.69 11.73 -1.63
N THR A 233 -2.72 11.84 -2.54
CA THR A 233 -2.86 11.37 -3.93
C THR A 233 -2.71 9.86 -4.02
N VAL A 234 -1.77 9.28 -3.27
CA VAL A 234 -1.55 7.83 -3.18
C VAL A 234 -2.83 7.14 -2.72
N LEU A 235 -3.51 7.67 -1.69
CA LEU A 235 -4.80 7.11 -1.24
C LEU A 235 -5.85 7.08 -2.36
N ARG A 236 -5.88 8.09 -3.23
CA ARG A 236 -6.82 8.13 -4.35
C ARG A 236 -6.48 7.13 -5.46
N ILE A 237 -5.21 6.79 -5.61
CA ILE A 237 -4.73 5.73 -6.52
C ILE A 237 -5.07 4.37 -5.92
N TRP A 238 -4.93 4.20 -4.60
CA TRP A 238 -5.14 2.92 -3.92
C TRP A 238 -6.62 2.58 -3.69
N ASP A 239 -7.49 3.55 -3.41
CA ASP A 239 -8.94 3.34 -3.21
C ASP A 239 -9.63 2.46 -4.29
N PRO A 240 -9.34 2.57 -5.60
CA PRO A 240 -9.90 1.64 -6.59
C PRO A 240 -9.19 0.28 -6.64
N ILE A 241 -7.91 0.21 -6.28
CA ILE A 241 -7.08 -1.02 -6.28
C ILE A 241 -7.52 -1.92 -5.12
N MET A 242 -7.57 -1.37 -3.90
CA MET A 242 -8.12 -2.01 -2.70
C MET A 242 -9.59 -2.26 -2.91
#